data_AF-A0AAU5E3U1-F1
#
_entry.id   AF-A0AAU5E3U1-F1
#
_cell.length_a   1.000
_cell.length_b   1.000
_cell.length_c   1.000
_cell.angle_alpha   90.00
_cell.angle_beta   90.00
_cell.angle_gamma   90.00
#
_symmetry.space_group_name_H-M   'P 1'
#
loop_
_entity.id
_entity.type
_entity.pdbx_description
1 polymer ?
#
loop_
_entity_poly.entity_id
_entity_poly.type
_entity_poly.pdbx_seq_one_letter_code
_entity_poly.pdbx_strand_id
1 'polypeptide(L)' 'MIPIQPGATPADAPTAVAPHSVTTVERGSFCLARCTCGWTGPARRSRDRARTDAEEHLSTPGAAPEARTI' A
#
# COMPACT_ATOMS: atom_id res chain seq x y z
N MET A 1 -18.12 24.12 -9.96
CA MET A 1 -16.87 24.25 -9.20
C MET A 1 -16.94 23.27 -8.04
N ILE A 2 -16.30 22.09 -8.19
CA ILE A 2 -16.31 21.01 -7.19
C ILE A 2 -15.17 21.27 -6.17
N PRO A 3 -15.39 21.08 -4.86
CA PRO A 3 -14.43 21.44 -3.82
C PRO A 3 -13.15 20.60 -3.89
N ILE A 4 -12.02 21.27 -3.66
CA ILE A 4 -10.72 20.68 -3.39
C ILE A 4 -10.78 19.96 -2.04
N GLN A 5 -10.52 18.65 -2.02
CA GLN A 5 -10.45 17.88 -0.78
C GLN A 5 -9.20 18.31 0.01
N PRO A 6 -9.30 18.68 1.30
CA PRO A 6 -8.14 18.96 2.14
C PRO A 6 -7.35 17.66 2.37
N GLY A 7 -6.04 17.77 2.19
CA GLY A 7 -5.09 16.67 2.28
C GLY A 7 -5.18 15.93 3.61
N ALA A 8 -5.15 14.60 3.52
CA ALA A 8 -4.89 13.75 4.67
C ALA A 8 -3.56 14.20 5.31
N THR A 9 -3.61 14.63 6.57
CA THR A 9 -2.44 14.97 7.37
C THR A 9 -1.99 13.73 8.15
N PRO A 10 -0.89 13.04 7.80
CA PRO A 10 -0.28 12.08 8.69
C PRO A 10 0.76 12.80 9.56
N ALA A 11 0.36 13.28 10.74
CA ALA A 11 1.34 13.80 11.71
C ALA A 11 0.83 13.74 13.15
N ASP A 12 1.08 12.60 13.81
CA ASP A 12 1.64 12.58 15.17
C ASP A 12 2.49 11.31 15.32
N ALA A 13 3.77 11.47 15.68
CA ALA A 13 4.88 10.57 15.38
C ALA A 13 5.33 9.71 16.58
N PRO A 14 6.11 8.64 16.36
CA PRO A 14 7.48 8.71 16.90
C PRO A 14 8.54 8.12 15.95
N THR A 15 9.59 8.91 15.68
CA THR A 15 10.81 8.50 14.93
C THR A 15 10.51 7.92 13.55
N ALA A 16 9.94 8.73 12.66
CA ALA A 16 9.50 8.28 11.34
C ALA A 16 10.70 8.04 10.40
N VAL A 17 11.18 6.79 10.36
CA VAL A 17 11.43 6.15 9.06
C VAL A 17 10.30 6.57 8.14
N ALA A 18 10.62 7.18 6.99
CA ALA A 18 9.65 7.82 6.09
C ALA A 18 8.33 7.02 6.04
N PRO A 19 7.16 7.62 6.30
CA PRO A 19 5.94 6.87 6.51
C PRO A 19 5.64 6.04 5.26
N HIS A 20 5.83 4.72 5.37
CA HIS A 20 5.40 3.78 4.35
C HIS A 20 3.88 3.92 4.25
N SER A 21 3.38 4.46 3.14
CA SER A 21 1.96 4.55 2.89
C SER A 21 1.58 3.55 1.81
N VAL A 22 0.89 2.49 2.21
CA VAL A 22 0.41 1.46 1.30
C VAL A 22 -1.02 1.76 0.90
N THR A 23 -1.26 1.79 -0.41
CA THR A 23 -2.59 1.99 -1.00
C THR A 23 -2.95 0.76 -1.82
N THR A 24 -4.18 0.25 -1.69
CA THR A 24 -4.66 -0.84 -2.55
C THR A 24 -5.21 -0.28 -3.86
N VAL A 25 -4.74 -0.80 -4.99
CA VAL A 25 -5.15 -0.44 -6.33
C VAL A 25 -5.88 -1.61 -6.97
N GLU A 26 -7.03 -1.33 -7.57
CA GLU A 26 -7.86 -2.32 -8.25
C GLU A 26 -7.65 -2.25 -9.76
N ARG A 27 -7.35 -3.38 -10.38
CA ARG A 27 -7.17 -3.56 -11.83
C ARG A 27 -8.09 -4.69 -12.30
N GLY A 28 -9.35 -4.34 -12.59
CA GLY A 28 -10.38 -5.30 -12.99
C GLY A 28 -10.75 -6.22 -11.83
N SER A 29 -10.57 -7.54 -12.00
CA SER A 29 -10.85 -8.54 -10.96
C SER A 29 -9.69 -8.76 -9.98
N PHE A 30 -8.61 -7.99 -10.10
CA PHE A 30 -7.43 -8.10 -9.24
C PHE A 30 -7.26 -6.84 -8.40
N CYS A 31 -6.85 -7.02 -7.15
CA CYS A 31 -6.47 -5.98 -6.23
C CYS A 31 -5.01 -6.21 -5.83
N LEU A 32 -4.20 -5.15 -5.86
CA LEU A 32 -2.78 -5.18 -5.50
C LEU A 32 -2.48 -4.03 -4.54
N ALA A 33 -1.63 -4.28 -3.55
CA ALA A 33 -1.14 -3.25 -2.65
C ALA A 33 0.06 -2.53 -3.29
N ARG A 34 0.15 -1.21 -3.17
CA ARG A 34 1.31 -0.42 -3.61
C ARG A 34 1.73 0.54 -2.52
N CYS A 35 3.01 0.48 -2.14
CA CYS A 35 3.59 1.39 -1.19
C CYS A 35 4.29 2.56 -1.89
N THR A 36 4.29 3.72 -1.26
CA THR A 36 5.09 4.88 -1.68
C THR A 36 6.60 4.64 -1.56
N CYS A 37 7.05 3.60 -0.87
CA CYS A 37 8.45 3.16 -0.87
C CYS A 37 8.89 2.47 -2.19
N GLY A 38 7.95 2.21 -3.10
CA GLY A 38 8.19 1.50 -4.36
C GLY A 38 7.84 0.00 -4.32
N TRP A 39 7.48 -0.53 -3.15
CA TRP A 39 6.99 -1.90 -3.04
C TRP A 39 5.61 -2.07 -3.69
N THR A 40 5.42 -3.18 -4.40
CA THR A 40 4.11 -3.58 -4.94
C THR A 40 3.86 -5.01 -4.53
N GLY A 41 2.76 -5.21 -3.81
CA GLY A 41 2.28 -6.53 -3.40
C GLY A 41 1.76 -7.35 -4.59
N PRO A 42 1.60 -8.66 -4.41
CA PRO A 42 1.12 -9.56 -5.43
C PRO A 42 -0.32 -9.25 -5.85
N ALA A 43 -0.67 -9.56 -7.11
CA ALA A 43 -2.04 -9.44 -7.59
C ALA A 43 -2.94 -10.49 -6.92
N ARG A 44 -3.92 -10.05 -6.12
CA ARG A 44 -4.88 -10.91 -5.41
C ARG A 44 -6.30 -10.63 -5.88
N ARG A 45 -7.09 -11.67 -6.18
CA ARG A 45 -8.52 -11.51 -6.50
C ARG A 45 -9.36 -11.07 -5.29
N SER A 46 -8.92 -11.44 -4.10
CA SER A 46 -9.60 -11.14 -2.84
C SER A 46 -9.08 -9.81 -2.29
N ARG A 47 -9.97 -8.81 -2.24
CA ARG A 47 -9.66 -7.48 -1.69
C ARG A 47 -9.18 -7.56 -0.25
N ASP A 48 -9.79 -8.41 0.56
CA ASP A 48 -9.40 -8.59 1.97
C ASP A 48 -7.98 -9.13 2.10
N ARG A 49 -7.60 -10.08 1.22
CA ARG A 49 -6.21 -10.59 1.16
C ARG A 49 -5.22 -9.51 0.73
N ALA A 50 -5.60 -8.64 -0.21
CA ALA A 50 -4.76 -7.51 -0.62
C ALA A 50 -4.62 -6.45 0.49
N ARG A 51 -5.67 -6.26 1.31
CA ARG A 51 -5.61 -5.38 2.48
C ARG A 51 -4.70 -5.93 3.57
N THR A 52 -4.82 -7.22 3.90
CA THR A 52 -3.91 -7.88 4.84
C THR A 52 -2.46 -7.78 4.40
N ASP A 53 -2.16 -8.00 3.12
CA ASP A 53 -0.81 -7.86 2.55
C ASP A 53 -0.28 -6.42 2.70
N ALA A 54 -1.14 -5.41 2.56
CA ALA A 54 -0.78 -4.02 2.83
C ALA A 54 -0.48 -3.78 4.31
N GLU A 55 -1.28 -4.31 5.23
CA GLU A 55 -1.10 -4.20 6.68
C GLU A 55 0.17 -4.94 7.15
N GLU A 56 0.45 -6.11 6.59
CA GLU A 56 1.68 -6.87 6.85
C GLU A 56 2.92 -6.10 6.36
N HIS A 57 2.85 -5.46 5.20
CA HIS A 57 3.95 -4.60 4.71
C HIS A 57 4.16 -3.37 5.59
N LEU A 58 3.09 -2.74 6.07
CA LEU A 58 3.18 -1.63 7.03
C LEU A 58 3.80 -2.07 8.35
N SER A 59 3.51 -3.29 8.80
CA SER A 59 4.05 -3.86 10.03
C SER A 59 5.49 -4.37 9.88
N THR A 60 5.85 -4.84 8.69
CA THR A 60 7.17 -5.40 8.36
C THR A 60 7.69 -4.79 7.04
N PRO A 61 8.32 -3.59 7.08
CA PRO A 61 8.78 -2.87 5.88
C PRO A 61 9.96 -3.51 5.13
N GLY A 62 10.32 -4.76 5.42
CA GLY A 62 11.46 -5.48 4.83
C GLY A 62 11.10 -6.68 3.94
N ALA A 63 9.81 -7.00 3.74
CA ALA A 63 9.41 -8.11 2.87
C ALA A 63 9.63 -7.76 1.38
N ALA A 64 10.78 -8.14 0.84
CA ALA A 64 11.13 -7.94 -0.56
C ALA A 64 10.09 -8.59 -1.49
N PRO A 65 9.68 -7.92 -2.60
CA PRO A 65 8.68 -8.46 -3.50
C PRO A 65 9.31 -9.51 -4.43
N GLU A 66 9.18 -10.79 -4.06
CA GLU A 66 9.54 -11.92 -4.90
C GLU A 66 8.43 -12.21 -5.92
N ALA A 67 8.26 -11.33 -6.93
CA ALA A 67 7.41 -11.61 -8.09
C ALA A 67 7.70 -10.68 -9.29
N ARG A 68 8.89 -10.82 -9.88
CA ARG A 68 9.13 -10.51 -11.30
C ARG A 68 9.31 -11.84 -12.03
N THR A 69 8.20 -12.49 -12.38
CA THR A 69 8.22 -13.60 -13.35
C THR A 69 7.54 -13.11 -14.62
N ILE A 70 8.39 -12.95 -15.65
CA ILE A 70 8.02 -12.77 -17.06
C ILE A 70 7.45 -14.06 -17.64
#